data_AF-A0A355Q5Q7-F1
#
_entry.id   AF-A0A355Q5Q7-F1
#
_cell.length_a   1.000
_cell.length_b   1.000
_cell.length_c   1.000
_cell.angle_alpha   90.00
_cell.angle_beta   90.00
_cell.angle_gamma   90.00
#
_symmetry.space_group_name_H-M   'P 1'
#
loop_
_entity.id
_entity.type
_entity.pdbx_description
1 polymer ?
#
loop_
_entity_poly.entity_id
_entity_poly.type
_entity_poly.pdbx_seq_one_letter_code
_entity_poly.pdbx_strand_id
1 'polypeptide(L)'
;MSDMSEIRVHERRRIVFPARLHVHNHIENVVGLDLSEGGCRIRCKRPVNIFSKVLLQIYIPSSSKKGEYTVCDPIGSVVVRWAKPSKQHGYFIIGLQFSTRPGENHGINHLLQSDQSNTVDKLVCQNSSLLGHYVECFVCGQDKVHQYSLRSKSVHIKNNIFGIPTFGEPVDGKDPIDYNLLYLTICPNCNFTAPGEEFFKFSQEDEPSFDVSKFSEKWNTEKAELSAKYNQNKEGISEESRNIEQANLSYEFAALGFKILREMNPENGVFVRLESMNKARHAQLCMTNLGKSAEFTREKSENLLKEAKLILDDNFETLNEIQGLMGAQLLVAISVYFGDIDTLGKYMKFIDNFDTSNKPEEGSQTAKILTQVRAKVKEIYQNRDIYHKEKLNTFLPE
;
A
#
# COMPACT_ATOMS: atom_id res chain seq x y z
N MET A 1 9.25 9.12 20.57
CA MET A 1 8.58 7.83 20.33
C MET A 1 7.22 8.12 19.72
N SER A 2 7.13 8.07 18.39
CA SER A 2 5.87 8.11 17.66
C SER A 2 6.00 7.11 16.51
N ASP A 3 5.05 6.21 16.50
CA ASP A 3 5.04 4.91 15.84
C ASP A 3 5.01 5.03 14.29
N MET A 4 5.79 4.18 13.62
CA MET A 4 6.11 4.26 12.20
C MET A 4 5.20 3.36 11.36
N SER A 5 4.16 3.95 10.81
CA SER A 5 3.64 3.73 9.46
C SER A 5 2.83 4.99 9.13
N GLU A 6 2.40 5.22 7.88
CA GLU A 6 1.10 5.89 7.77
C GLU A 6 0.09 4.91 8.36
N ILE A 7 0.01 4.90 9.69
CA ILE A 7 -0.99 4.19 10.44
C ILE A 7 -2.27 4.80 9.93
N ARG A 8 -3.07 4.02 9.20
CA ARG A 8 -4.49 4.32 9.12
C ARG A 8 -4.99 4.24 10.56
N VAL A 9 -5.03 5.39 11.24
CA VAL A 9 -5.48 5.51 12.63
C VAL A 9 -6.90 4.98 12.77
N HIS A 10 -7.66 5.05 11.69
CA HIS A 10 -9.03 4.59 11.58
C HIS A 10 -9.16 3.57 10.44
N GLU A 11 -9.82 2.45 10.75
CA GLU A 11 -10.19 1.43 9.77
C GLU A 11 -11.02 2.07 8.64
N ARG A 12 -10.64 1.79 7.40
CA ARG A 12 -11.31 2.32 6.22
C ARG A 12 -12.17 1.24 5.62
N ARG A 13 -13.49 1.40 5.73
CA ARG A 13 -14.49 0.53 5.13
C ARG A 13 -14.80 1.02 3.73
N ARG A 14 -14.81 0.12 2.75
CA ARG A 14 -15.32 0.45 1.41
C ARG A 14 -16.85 0.59 1.53
N ILE A 15 -17.33 1.82 1.46
CA ILE A 15 -18.74 2.19 1.59
C ILE A 15 -19.02 3.13 0.42
N VAL A 16 -19.96 2.75 -0.44
CA VAL A 16 -20.44 3.61 -1.51
C VAL A 16 -21.57 4.46 -0.96
N PHE A 17 -21.38 5.77 -0.96
CA PHE A 17 -22.37 6.70 -0.44
C PHE A 17 -22.54 7.89 -1.38
N PRO A 18 -23.77 8.36 -1.61
CA PRO A 18 -23.98 9.62 -2.30
C PRO A 18 -23.50 10.76 -1.39
N ALA A 19 -22.83 11.74 -1.98
CA ALA A 19 -22.43 12.95 -1.28
C ALA A 19 -22.47 14.16 -2.21
N ARG A 20 -22.32 15.33 -1.62
CA ARG A 20 -22.19 16.60 -2.31
C ARG A 20 -20.92 17.29 -1.81
N LEU A 21 -20.03 17.61 -2.75
CA LEU A 21 -18.80 18.32 -2.50
C LEU A 21 -19.02 19.80 -2.76
N HIS A 22 -18.73 20.63 -1.77
CA HIS A 22 -18.73 22.08 -1.91
C HIS A 22 -17.28 22.56 -1.99
N VAL A 23 -16.94 23.18 -3.13
CA VAL A 23 -15.60 23.66 -3.45
C VAL A 23 -15.72 25.13 -3.84
N HIS A 24 -15.36 26.07 -2.97
CA HIS A 24 -15.41 27.54 -3.18
C HIS A 24 -16.51 28.03 -4.14
N ASN A 25 -16.25 28.01 -5.46
CA ASN A 25 -17.11 28.58 -6.49
C ASN A 25 -18.09 27.57 -7.15
N HIS A 26 -18.13 26.31 -6.70
CA HIS A 26 -19.05 25.31 -7.24
C HIS A 26 -19.43 24.23 -6.23
N ILE A 27 -20.56 23.60 -6.52
CA ILE A 27 -21.09 22.45 -5.78
C ILE A 27 -21.24 21.31 -6.78
N GLU A 28 -20.78 20.12 -6.40
CA GLU A 28 -20.82 18.94 -7.24
C GLU A 28 -21.40 17.75 -6.47
N ASN A 29 -22.33 17.01 -7.10
CA ASN A 29 -22.74 15.72 -6.56
C ASN A 29 -21.66 14.69 -6.89
N VAL A 30 -21.16 14.03 -5.85
CA VAL A 30 -20.03 13.09 -5.91
C VAL A 30 -20.45 11.74 -5.31
N VAL A 31 -19.66 10.72 -5.57
CA VAL A 31 -19.87 9.38 -5.02
C VAL A 31 -18.68 9.00 -4.14
N GLY A 32 -18.93 8.72 -2.87
CA GLY A 32 -17.96 8.13 -1.96
C GLY A 32 -17.63 6.69 -2.37
N LEU A 33 -16.37 6.30 -2.27
CA LEU A 33 -15.85 4.98 -2.64
C LEU A 33 -15.40 4.19 -1.41
N ASP A 34 -14.94 4.89 -0.39
CA ASP A 34 -14.65 4.35 0.93
C ASP A 34 -14.80 5.42 2.00
N LEU A 35 -14.82 4.98 3.26
CA LEU A 35 -15.02 5.83 4.42
C LEU A 35 -14.25 5.27 5.62
N SER A 36 -13.60 6.14 6.36
CA SER A 36 -13.12 5.90 7.73
C SER A 36 -13.54 7.06 8.62
N GLU A 37 -13.36 6.95 9.93
CA GLU A 37 -13.56 8.10 10.84
C GLU A 37 -12.61 9.27 10.53
N GLY A 38 -11.53 9.04 9.77
CA GLY A 38 -10.53 10.06 9.43
C GLY A 38 -10.64 10.63 8.01
N GLY A 39 -11.46 10.06 7.13
CA GLY A 39 -11.63 10.56 5.76
C GLY A 39 -12.18 9.52 4.78
N CYS A 40 -12.28 9.91 3.51
CA CYS A 40 -12.88 9.09 2.46
C CYS A 40 -12.20 9.29 1.11
N ARG A 41 -12.42 8.39 0.15
CA ARG A 41 -12.24 8.65 -1.27
C ARG A 41 -13.57 8.98 -1.93
N ILE A 42 -13.56 9.94 -2.85
CA ILE A 42 -14.73 10.30 -3.66
C ILE A 42 -14.39 10.31 -5.15
N ARG A 43 -15.38 10.05 -6.00
CA ARG A 43 -15.35 10.24 -7.44
C ARG A 43 -15.94 11.61 -7.79
N CYS A 44 -15.16 12.43 -8.49
CA CYS A 44 -15.47 13.81 -8.87
C CYS A 44 -15.17 14.04 -10.35
N LYS A 45 -15.95 14.83 -11.08
CA LYS A 45 -15.73 15.12 -12.51
C LYS A 45 -14.57 16.09 -12.74
N ARG A 46 -14.28 16.92 -11.74
CA ARG A 46 -13.23 17.94 -11.82
C ARG A 46 -12.09 17.62 -10.87
N PRO A 47 -10.84 17.96 -11.24
CA PRO A 47 -9.76 17.93 -10.29
C PRO A 47 -10.02 19.03 -9.25
N VAL A 48 -9.67 18.76 -8.01
CA VAL A 48 -9.61 19.77 -6.95
C VAL A 48 -8.16 19.81 -6.49
N ASN A 49 -7.62 21.03 -6.35
CA ASN A 49 -6.23 21.20 -5.93
C ASN A 49 -6.02 20.51 -4.58
N ILE A 50 -4.91 19.79 -4.46
CA ILE A 50 -4.48 19.21 -3.20
C ILE A 50 -4.34 20.36 -2.18
N PHE A 51 -4.70 20.10 -0.93
CA PHE A 51 -4.78 21.05 0.20
C PHE A 51 -5.95 22.04 0.16
N SER A 52 -6.78 22.02 -0.88
CA SER A 52 -8.02 22.78 -0.86
C SER A 52 -8.92 22.34 0.30
N LYS A 53 -9.38 23.32 1.09
CA LYS A 53 -10.47 23.12 2.05
C LYS A 53 -11.78 23.01 1.29
N VAL A 54 -12.50 21.92 1.55
CA VAL A 54 -13.79 21.60 0.94
C VAL A 54 -14.78 21.19 2.02
N LEU A 55 -16.07 21.27 1.73
CA LEU A 55 -17.10 20.70 2.59
C LEU A 55 -17.69 19.47 1.90
N LEU A 56 -17.76 18.35 2.62
CA LEU A 56 -18.41 17.15 2.15
C LEU A 56 -19.75 16.98 2.89
N GLN A 57 -20.86 17.01 2.17
CA GLN A 57 -22.19 16.74 2.70
C GLN A 57 -22.63 15.34 2.28
N ILE A 58 -22.86 14.45 3.24
CA ILE A 58 -23.21 13.05 3.00
C ILE A 58 -24.73 12.88 2.98
N TYR A 59 -25.21 11.94 2.16
CA TYR A 59 -26.60 11.52 2.13
C TYR A 59 -26.73 10.10 2.67
N ILE A 60 -27.59 9.89 3.67
CA ILE A 60 -27.94 8.57 4.17
C ILE A 60 -29.24 8.11 3.49
N PRO A 61 -29.25 7.00 2.74
CA PRO A 61 -30.48 6.48 2.14
C PRO A 61 -31.46 6.00 3.21
N SER A 62 -32.75 6.32 3.04
CA SER A 62 -33.82 5.85 3.93
C SER A 62 -33.99 4.33 3.82
N SER A 63 -34.09 3.65 4.97
CA SER A 63 -34.36 2.20 5.03
C SER A 63 -35.80 1.84 4.67
N SER A 64 -36.74 2.80 4.80
CA SER A 64 -38.17 2.56 4.60
C SER A 64 -38.70 3.01 3.24
N LYS A 65 -37.97 3.88 2.52
CA LYS A 65 -38.42 4.45 1.25
C LYS A 65 -37.29 4.61 0.25
N LYS A 66 -37.39 3.86 -0.85
CA LYS A 66 -36.40 3.88 -1.94
C LYS A 66 -36.36 5.26 -2.61
N GLY A 67 -35.17 5.86 -2.67
CA GLY A 67 -34.95 7.17 -3.30
C GLY A 67 -35.08 8.38 -2.37
N GLU A 68 -35.52 8.20 -1.12
CA GLU A 68 -35.43 9.24 -0.09
C GLU A 68 -34.07 9.17 0.60
N TYR A 69 -33.47 10.34 0.85
CA TYR A 69 -32.20 10.48 1.53
C TYR A 69 -32.31 11.48 2.68
N THR A 70 -31.70 11.15 3.81
CA THR A 70 -31.44 12.11 4.88
C THR A 70 -30.18 12.88 4.53
N VAL A 71 -30.29 14.20 4.46
CA VAL A 71 -29.15 15.10 4.22
C VAL A 71 -28.47 15.35 5.56
N CYS A 72 -27.18 15.04 5.66
CA CYS A 72 -26.40 15.27 6.86
C CYS A 72 -25.75 16.66 6.87
N ASP A 73 -25.27 17.08 8.04
CA ASP A 73 -24.48 18.32 8.14
C ASP A 73 -23.14 18.16 7.43
N PRO A 74 -22.68 19.18 6.68
CA PRO A 74 -21.40 19.12 5.97
C PRO A 74 -20.22 18.99 6.93
N ILE A 75 -19.24 18.17 6.57
CA ILE A 75 -17.97 18.04 7.29
C ILE A 75 -16.84 18.78 6.55
N GLY A 76 -16.09 19.58 7.30
CA GLY A 76 -14.85 20.21 6.81
C GLY A 76 -13.82 19.14 6.44
N SER A 77 -13.28 19.22 5.23
CA SER A 77 -12.30 18.27 4.71
C SER A 77 -11.18 18.97 3.96
N VAL A 78 -10.04 18.31 3.85
CA VAL A 78 -8.89 18.73 3.04
C VAL A 78 -8.63 17.68 1.97
N VAL A 79 -8.42 18.13 0.73
CA VAL A 79 -7.98 17.24 -0.36
C VAL A 79 -6.55 16.81 -0.11
N VAL A 80 -6.30 15.50 0.05
CA VAL A 80 -4.96 14.97 0.36
C VAL A 80 -4.28 14.29 -0.82
N ARG A 81 -5.06 13.83 -1.80
CA ARG A 81 -4.57 13.28 -3.06
C ARG A 81 -5.65 13.34 -4.12
N TRP A 82 -5.25 13.28 -5.39
CA TRP A 82 -6.16 12.84 -6.43
C TRP A 82 -5.43 11.95 -7.44
N ALA A 83 -6.18 11.07 -8.08
CA ALA A 83 -5.71 10.27 -9.20
C ALA A 83 -6.70 10.39 -10.35
N LYS A 84 -6.20 10.40 -11.58
CA LYS A 84 -7.03 10.27 -12.78
C LYS A 84 -6.88 8.83 -13.30
N PRO A 85 -7.89 7.97 -13.17
CA PRO A 85 -7.75 6.53 -13.45
C PRO A 85 -7.35 6.23 -14.91
N SER A 86 -7.79 7.05 -15.88
CA SER A 86 -7.34 6.96 -17.28
C SER A 86 -7.56 8.27 -18.05
N LYS A 87 -6.93 8.43 -19.22
CA LYS A 87 -7.22 9.54 -20.16
C LYS A 87 -8.64 9.47 -20.75
N GLN A 88 -9.26 8.29 -20.78
CA GLN A 88 -10.60 8.06 -21.35
C GLN A 88 -11.73 8.38 -20.36
N HIS A 89 -11.46 8.29 -19.05
CA HIS A 89 -12.45 8.53 -18.01
C HIS A 89 -12.45 10.00 -17.59
N GLY A 90 -13.59 10.69 -17.83
CA GLY A 90 -13.82 12.10 -17.52
C GLY A 90 -14.04 12.40 -16.03
N TYR A 91 -13.33 11.70 -15.14
CA TYR A 91 -13.45 11.87 -13.68
C TYR A 91 -12.11 11.65 -12.96
N PHE A 92 -12.08 12.05 -11.70
CA PHE A 92 -10.96 12.05 -10.77
C PHE A 92 -11.39 11.32 -9.49
N ILE A 93 -10.48 10.53 -8.92
CA ILE A 93 -10.64 9.98 -7.58
C ILE A 93 -9.91 10.91 -6.63
N ILE A 94 -10.64 11.56 -5.73
CA ILE A 94 -10.12 12.52 -4.77
C ILE A 94 -10.10 11.87 -3.39
N GLY A 95 -8.95 11.84 -2.74
CA GLY A 95 -8.83 11.49 -1.33
C GLY A 95 -9.07 12.71 -0.46
N LEU A 96 -9.98 12.57 0.50
CA LEU A 96 -10.32 13.58 1.50
C LEU A 96 -9.88 13.10 2.89
N GLN A 97 -9.34 14.02 3.67
CA GLN A 97 -9.12 13.88 5.11
C GLN A 97 -10.06 14.82 5.85
N PHE A 98 -10.75 14.32 6.89
CA PHE A 98 -11.63 15.16 7.69
C PHE A 98 -10.82 16.10 8.59
N SER A 99 -11.21 17.37 8.63
CA SER A 99 -10.53 18.42 9.41
C SER A 99 -10.78 18.29 10.91
N THR A 100 -11.87 17.62 11.30
CA THR A 100 -12.27 17.38 12.68
C THR A 100 -12.83 15.96 12.82
N ARG A 101 -12.86 15.45 14.05
CA ARG A 101 -13.55 14.18 14.33
C ARG A 101 -15.03 14.28 13.96
N PRO A 102 -15.60 13.33 13.20
CA PRO A 102 -17.02 13.37 12.84
C PRO A 102 -17.95 13.25 14.05
N GLY A 103 -18.87 14.21 14.22
CA GLY A 103 -20.07 14.07 15.05
C GLY A 103 -21.18 13.24 14.40
N GLU A 104 -22.20 12.89 15.18
CA GLU A 104 -23.34 12.08 14.72
C GLU A 104 -24.12 12.72 13.57
N ASN A 105 -24.24 14.05 13.59
CA ASN A 105 -24.93 14.87 12.58
C ASN A 105 -24.30 14.80 11.18
N HIS A 106 -23.05 14.37 11.05
CA HIS A 106 -22.39 14.20 9.74
C HIS A 106 -22.73 12.88 9.05
N GLY A 107 -23.40 11.94 9.73
CA GLY A 107 -23.83 10.66 9.15
C GLY A 107 -22.71 9.64 8.90
N ILE A 108 -21.45 9.99 9.17
CA ILE A 108 -20.28 9.14 8.97
C ILE A 108 -20.34 7.89 9.86
N ASN A 109 -20.61 8.07 11.15
CA ASN A 109 -20.71 6.94 12.09
C ASN A 109 -21.88 6.02 11.72
N HIS A 110 -23.00 6.58 11.23
CA HIS A 110 -24.13 5.79 10.78
C HIS A 110 -23.77 4.90 9.58
N LEU A 111 -23.04 5.44 8.59
CA LEU A 111 -22.55 4.65 7.45
C LEU A 111 -21.50 3.61 7.88
N LEU A 112 -20.62 3.97 8.81
CA LEU A 112 -19.62 3.05 9.37
C LEU A 112 -20.21 1.99 10.30
N GLN A 113 -21.46 2.13 10.75
CA GLN A 113 -22.16 1.16 11.59
C GLN A 113 -23.22 0.37 10.80
N SER A 114 -23.72 0.91 9.69
CA SER A 114 -24.71 0.22 8.87
C SER A 114 -24.07 -0.93 8.09
N ASP A 115 -24.82 -2.01 7.96
CA ASP A 115 -24.47 -3.16 7.10
C ASP A 115 -24.67 -2.84 5.61
N GLN A 116 -24.98 -1.59 5.25
CA GLN A 116 -25.19 -1.15 3.86
C GLN A 116 -23.89 -1.01 3.06
N SER A 117 -22.79 -1.64 3.48
CA SER A 117 -21.61 -1.71 2.64
C SER A 117 -21.87 -2.69 1.50
N ASN A 118 -22.11 -2.17 0.29
CA ASN A 118 -22.14 -2.95 -0.96
C ASN A 118 -20.74 -3.52 -1.30
N THR A 119 -20.03 -4.09 -0.34
CA THR A 119 -18.62 -4.43 -0.49
C THR A 119 -18.32 -5.84 -0.01
N VAL A 120 -17.64 -6.56 -0.91
CA VAL A 120 -16.97 -7.87 -0.81
C VAL A 120 -17.56 -8.86 0.17
N ASP A 121 -17.95 -10.04 -0.36
CA ASP A 121 -18.18 -11.24 0.43
C ASP A 121 -17.03 -11.45 1.43
N LYS A 122 -17.37 -11.45 2.72
CA LYS A 122 -16.39 -11.66 3.79
C LYS A 122 -15.92 -13.11 3.75
N LEU A 123 -14.61 -13.31 3.81
CA LEU A 123 -14.02 -14.62 4.07
C LEU A 123 -13.90 -14.79 5.59
N VAL A 124 -14.41 -15.92 6.10
CA VAL A 124 -14.32 -16.23 7.52
C VAL A 124 -12.89 -16.64 7.84
N CYS A 125 -12.25 -15.89 8.74
CA CYS A 125 -10.90 -16.20 9.18
C CYS A 125 -10.88 -17.12 10.40
N GLN A 126 -9.95 -18.07 10.41
CA GLN A 126 -9.69 -18.90 11.59
C GLN A 126 -8.78 -18.15 12.57
N ASN A 127 -7.78 -17.44 12.05
CA ASN A 127 -6.88 -16.62 12.84
C ASN A 127 -7.57 -15.30 13.25
N SER A 128 -7.69 -15.07 14.57
CA SER A 128 -8.36 -13.91 15.18
C SER A 128 -7.62 -12.58 14.98
N SER A 129 -6.40 -12.60 14.43
CA SER A 129 -5.62 -11.43 14.00
C SER A 129 -5.88 -11.04 12.55
N LEU A 130 -6.62 -11.85 11.78
CA LEU A 130 -6.88 -11.61 10.35
C LEU A 130 -8.31 -11.15 10.06
N LEU A 131 -8.42 -10.37 8.99
CA LEU A 131 -9.62 -10.09 8.22
C LEU A 131 -9.48 -10.73 6.83
N GLY A 132 -10.54 -11.36 6.36
CA GLY A 132 -10.59 -12.04 5.08
C GLY A 132 -11.64 -11.44 4.16
N HIS A 133 -11.30 -11.35 2.87
CA HIS A 133 -12.16 -10.83 1.81
C HIS A 133 -12.03 -11.68 0.55
N TYR A 134 -13.14 -11.81 -0.18
CA TYR A 134 -13.18 -12.39 -1.54
C TYR A 134 -13.08 -11.29 -2.60
N VAL A 135 -11.96 -11.20 -3.30
CA VAL A 135 -11.74 -10.17 -4.32
C VAL A 135 -11.80 -10.75 -5.74
N GLU A 136 -12.05 -9.91 -6.72
CA GLU A 136 -11.98 -10.27 -8.14
C GLU A 136 -10.61 -9.85 -8.72
N CYS A 137 -9.99 -10.72 -9.51
CA CYS A 137 -8.70 -10.45 -10.14
C CYS A 137 -8.86 -9.54 -11.36
N PHE A 138 -8.22 -8.37 -11.39
CA PHE A 138 -8.27 -7.50 -12.57
C PHE A 138 -7.70 -8.12 -13.85
N VAL A 139 -6.74 -9.05 -13.73
CA VAL A 139 -6.01 -9.61 -14.87
C VAL A 139 -6.86 -10.63 -15.66
N CYS A 140 -7.57 -11.50 -14.95
CA CYS A 140 -8.34 -12.59 -15.58
C CYS A 140 -9.82 -12.64 -15.20
N GLY A 141 -10.31 -11.72 -14.36
CA GLY A 141 -11.70 -11.70 -13.91
C GLY A 141 -12.09 -12.83 -12.95
N GLN A 142 -11.12 -13.62 -12.45
CA GLN A 142 -11.40 -14.66 -11.46
C GLN A 142 -12.05 -14.03 -10.23
N ASP A 143 -13.24 -14.50 -9.89
CA ASP A 143 -13.94 -14.13 -8.67
C ASP A 143 -13.43 -14.92 -7.46
N LYS A 144 -13.82 -14.47 -6.26
CA LYS A 144 -13.55 -15.17 -5.00
C LYS A 144 -12.08 -15.52 -4.75
N VAL A 145 -11.17 -14.63 -5.13
CA VAL A 145 -9.75 -14.71 -4.74
C VAL A 145 -9.63 -14.36 -3.25
N HIS A 146 -8.95 -15.21 -2.47
CA HIS A 146 -8.74 -14.97 -1.04
C HIS A 146 -7.75 -13.82 -0.83
N GLN A 147 -8.17 -12.78 -0.12
CA GLN A 147 -7.31 -11.68 0.31
C GLN A 147 -7.40 -11.54 1.83
N TYR A 148 -6.23 -11.52 2.47
CA TYR A 148 -6.12 -11.32 3.92
C TYR A 148 -5.55 -9.96 4.23
N SER A 149 -6.03 -9.36 5.31
CA SER A 149 -5.43 -8.18 5.93
C SER A 149 -5.31 -8.36 7.43
N LEU A 150 -4.34 -7.67 8.02
CA LEU A 150 -4.12 -7.70 9.46
C LEU A 150 -5.15 -6.83 10.17
N ARG A 151 -5.80 -7.34 11.21
CA ARG A 151 -6.66 -6.53 12.09
C ARG A 151 -5.84 -5.46 12.78
N SER A 152 -6.42 -4.27 12.91
CA SER A 152 -5.79 -3.17 13.64
C SER A 152 -5.43 -3.61 15.06
N LYS A 153 -4.18 -3.31 15.46
CA LYS A 153 -3.63 -3.62 16.80
C LYS A 153 -3.73 -5.10 17.21
N SER A 154 -3.64 -6.03 16.27
CA SER A 154 -3.67 -7.47 16.55
C SER A 154 -2.32 -8.06 16.94
N VAL A 155 -1.23 -7.46 16.46
CA VAL A 155 0.16 -7.88 16.74
C VAL A 155 1.04 -6.66 16.97
N HIS A 156 2.13 -6.84 17.70
CA HIS A 156 3.16 -5.83 17.86
C HIS A 156 3.99 -5.71 16.59
N ILE A 157 4.02 -4.52 15.99
CA ILE A 157 4.74 -4.26 14.75
C ILE A 157 6.01 -3.48 15.07
N LYS A 158 7.15 -3.95 14.58
CA LYS A 158 8.42 -3.20 14.56
C LYS A 158 8.87 -3.05 13.13
N ASN A 159 9.56 -1.96 12.79
CA ASN A 159 10.16 -1.83 11.46
C ASN A 159 11.64 -2.20 11.51
N ASN A 160 12.10 -2.91 10.49
CA ASN A 160 13.51 -3.17 10.26
C ASN A 160 14.26 -1.89 9.83
N ILE A 161 15.58 -1.99 9.63
CA ILE A 161 16.41 -0.84 9.20
C ILE A 161 15.97 -0.22 7.86
N PHE A 162 15.27 -0.97 7.00
CA PHE A 162 14.74 -0.52 5.71
C PHE A 162 13.33 0.08 5.80
N GLY A 163 12.74 0.15 7.00
CA GLY A 163 11.38 0.64 7.20
C GLY A 163 10.29 -0.39 6.85
N ILE A 164 10.65 -1.68 6.81
CA ILE A 164 9.73 -2.77 6.50
C ILE A 164 9.15 -3.35 7.79
N PRO A 165 7.82 -3.51 7.88
CA PRO A 165 7.17 -4.14 9.02
C PRO A 165 7.63 -5.58 9.26
N THR A 166 7.90 -5.85 10.52
CA THR A 166 8.10 -7.17 11.12
C THR A 166 7.02 -7.37 12.17
N PHE A 167 6.45 -8.57 12.20
CA PHE A 167 5.29 -8.88 13.03
C PHE A 167 5.77 -9.75 14.19
N GLY A 168 5.72 -9.17 15.39
CA GLY A 168 6.16 -9.81 16.63
C GLY A 168 5.01 -10.52 17.34
N GLU A 169 5.07 -10.50 18.67
CA GLU A 169 4.08 -11.16 19.52
C GLU A 169 2.65 -10.64 19.27
N PRO A 170 1.64 -11.52 19.36
CA PRO A 170 0.25 -11.10 19.32
C PRO A 170 -0.12 -10.26 20.55
N VAL A 171 -1.09 -9.38 20.38
CA VAL A 171 -1.73 -8.68 21.51
C VAL A 171 -2.63 -9.66 22.27
N ASP A 172 -2.85 -9.45 23.56
CA ASP A 172 -3.69 -10.32 24.40
C ASP A 172 -5.03 -10.68 23.74
N GLY A 173 -5.31 -11.99 23.66
CA GLY A 173 -6.53 -12.53 23.04
C GLY A 173 -6.51 -12.58 21.52
N LYS A 174 -5.33 -12.44 20.89
CA LYS A 174 -5.12 -12.57 19.45
C LYS A 174 -4.17 -13.70 19.12
N ASP A 175 -4.31 -14.24 17.91
CA ASP A 175 -3.47 -15.33 17.43
C ASP A 175 -2.16 -14.80 16.83
N PRO A 176 -1.03 -15.49 17.03
CA PRO A 176 0.24 -15.11 16.43
C PRO A 176 0.17 -15.19 14.90
N ILE A 177 0.84 -14.27 14.21
CA ILE A 177 0.95 -14.30 12.75
C ILE A 177 2.16 -13.51 12.23
N ASP A 178 2.95 -14.14 11.36
CA ASP A 178 3.86 -13.40 10.47
C ASP A 178 3.09 -12.99 9.21
N TYR A 179 2.59 -11.76 9.20
CA TYR A 179 1.80 -11.26 8.08
C TYR A 179 2.62 -11.06 6.80
N ASN A 180 3.96 -11.15 6.83
CA ASN A 180 4.74 -11.17 5.58
C ASN A 180 4.45 -12.42 4.73
N LEU A 181 3.93 -13.51 5.33
CA LEU A 181 3.49 -14.68 4.57
C LEU A 181 2.24 -14.36 3.73
N LEU A 182 1.32 -13.54 4.26
CA LEU A 182 0.01 -13.26 3.66
C LEU A 182 -0.12 -11.87 3.02
N TYR A 183 0.93 -11.04 3.09
CA TYR A 183 0.93 -9.67 2.57
C TYR A 183 0.52 -9.59 1.08
N LEU A 184 0.92 -10.59 0.29
CA LEU A 184 0.59 -10.70 -1.13
C LEU A 184 -0.65 -11.58 -1.37
N THR A 185 -1.57 -11.06 -2.17
CA THR A 185 -2.71 -11.81 -2.70
C THR A 185 -2.31 -12.45 -4.02
N ILE A 186 -2.61 -13.73 -4.20
CA ILE A 186 -2.31 -14.50 -5.41
C ILE A 186 -3.61 -14.99 -6.04
N CYS A 187 -3.80 -14.70 -7.33
CA CYS A 187 -4.92 -15.25 -8.08
C CYS A 187 -4.66 -16.73 -8.40
N PRO A 188 -5.52 -17.67 -7.98
CA PRO A 188 -5.29 -19.10 -8.22
C PRO A 188 -5.42 -19.49 -9.71
N ASN A 189 -6.12 -18.67 -10.50
CA ASN A 189 -6.34 -18.93 -11.93
C ASN A 189 -5.16 -18.44 -12.79
N CYS A 190 -4.78 -17.16 -12.68
CA CYS A 190 -3.73 -16.58 -13.53
C CYS A 190 -2.37 -16.40 -12.84
N ASN A 191 -2.24 -16.71 -11.55
CA ASN A 191 -1.05 -16.52 -10.71
C ASN A 191 -0.62 -15.05 -10.51
N PHE A 192 -1.39 -14.08 -11.02
CA PHE A 192 -1.12 -12.67 -10.76
C PHE A 192 -1.07 -12.43 -9.26
N THR A 193 0.01 -11.81 -8.81
CA THR A 193 0.32 -11.65 -7.39
C THR A 193 0.72 -10.22 -7.11
N ALA A 194 0.07 -9.59 -6.13
CA ALA A 194 0.31 -8.21 -5.73
C ALA A 194 -0.27 -7.98 -4.32
N PRO A 195 0.05 -6.85 -3.64
CA PRO A 195 -0.72 -6.40 -2.49
C PRO A 195 -2.20 -6.30 -2.87
N GLY A 196 -3.10 -6.78 -2.00
CA GLY A 196 -4.53 -6.87 -2.32
C GLY A 196 -5.14 -5.52 -2.70
N GLU A 197 -4.81 -4.48 -1.93
CA GLU A 197 -5.27 -3.11 -2.22
C GLU A 197 -4.69 -2.61 -3.55
N GLU A 198 -5.53 -1.96 -4.37
CA GLU A 198 -5.19 -1.35 -5.67
C GLU A 198 -4.97 -2.31 -6.86
N PHE A 199 -4.67 -3.59 -6.62
CA PHE A 199 -4.41 -4.59 -7.67
C PHE A 199 -5.48 -5.68 -7.81
N PHE A 200 -6.46 -5.70 -6.90
CA PHE A 200 -7.64 -6.54 -6.98
C PHE A 200 -8.90 -5.71 -6.78
N LYS A 201 -10.00 -6.20 -7.36
CA LYS A 201 -11.30 -5.55 -7.37
C LYS A 201 -12.11 -5.98 -6.14
N PHE A 202 -12.48 -5.02 -5.32
CA PHE A 202 -13.32 -5.22 -4.14
C PHE A 202 -14.75 -4.67 -4.38
N SER A 203 -14.92 -3.74 -5.30
CA SER A 203 -16.25 -3.26 -5.68
C SER A 203 -16.37 -3.09 -7.19
N GLN A 204 -17.60 -2.97 -7.70
CA GLN A 204 -17.84 -2.82 -9.14
C GLN A 204 -17.28 -1.52 -9.71
N GLU A 205 -17.03 -0.53 -8.87
CA GLU A 205 -16.47 0.77 -9.24
C GLU A 205 -14.94 0.80 -9.23
N ASP A 206 -14.27 -0.26 -8.74
CA ASP A 206 -12.82 -0.31 -8.78
C ASP A 206 -12.33 -0.52 -10.22
N GLU A 207 -11.38 0.32 -10.64
CA GLU A 207 -10.67 0.20 -11.91
C GLU A 207 -9.18 -0.08 -11.64
N PRO A 208 -8.52 -0.92 -12.47
CA PRO A 208 -7.09 -1.16 -12.36
C PRO A 208 -6.29 0.12 -12.65
N SER A 209 -5.15 0.28 -11.99
CA SER A 209 -4.22 1.39 -12.22
C SER A 209 -3.31 1.20 -13.45
N PHE A 210 -3.55 0.15 -14.24
CA PHE A 210 -2.72 -0.28 -15.35
C PHE A 210 -3.57 -0.86 -16.50
N ASP A 211 -2.99 -0.91 -17.70
CA ASP A 211 -3.60 -1.51 -18.89
C ASP A 211 -3.61 -3.04 -18.76
N VAL A 212 -4.75 -3.60 -18.35
CA VAL A 212 -4.93 -5.04 -18.14
C VAL A 212 -4.68 -5.84 -19.40
N SER A 213 -5.13 -5.38 -20.58
CA SER A 213 -5.02 -6.14 -21.82
C SER A 213 -3.55 -6.38 -22.17
N LYS A 214 -2.77 -5.29 -22.20
CA LYS A 214 -1.33 -5.37 -22.49
C LYS A 214 -0.55 -6.13 -21.41
N PHE A 215 -0.97 -5.99 -20.15
CA PHE A 215 -0.33 -6.70 -19.04
C PHE A 215 -0.55 -8.20 -19.19
N SER A 216 -1.78 -8.64 -19.45
CA SER A 216 -2.13 -10.05 -19.59
C SER A 216 -1.37 -10.74 -20.73
N GLU A 217 -1.12 -10.05 -21.85
CA GLU A 217 -0.32 -10.58 -22.96
C GLU A 217 1.13 -10.91 -22.54
N LYS A 218 1.82 -9.95 -21.91
CA LYS A 218 3.17 -10.17 -21.37
C LYS A 218 3.17 -11.20 -20.24
N TRP A 219 2.23 -11.08 -19.31
CA TRP A 219 2.11 -11.92 -18.12
C TRP A 219 1.99 -13.40 -18.48
N ASN A 220 1.13 -13.74 -19.44
CA ASN A 220 0.93 -15.13 -19.85
C ASN A 220 2.16 -15.75 -20.51
N THR A 221 3.05 -14.93 -21.07
CA THR A 221 4.30 -15.38 -21.69
C THR A 221 5.41 -15.55 -20.66
N GLU A 222 5.62 -14.56 -19.78
CA GLU A 222 6.77 -14.55 -18.88
C GLU A 222 6.59 -15.41 -17.62
N LYS A 223 5.36 -15.71 -17.19
CA LYS A 223 5.08 -16.43 -15.93
C LYS A 223 5.36 -17.93 -15.97
N ALA A 224 5.74 -18.50 -17.12
CA ALA A 224 5.71 -19.95 -17.36
C ALA A 224 6.53 -20.76 -16.35
N GLU A 225 7.77 -20.34 -16.06
CA GLU A 225 8.64 -21.00 -15.09
C GLU A 225 8.04 -20.98 -13.68
N LEU A 226 7.61 -19.81 -13.21
CA LEU A 226 7.00 -19.66 -11.88
C LEU A 226 5.68 -20.44 -11.77
N SER A 227 4.91 -20.53 -12.86
CA SER A 227 3.67 -21.32 -12.91
C SER A 227 3.93 -22.82 -12.75
N ALA A 228 5.06 -23.33 -13.26
CA ALA A 228 5.47 -24.71 -13.01
C ALA A 228 5.77 -24.94 -11.51
N LYS A 229 6.50 -24.03 -10.86
CA LYS A 229 6.76 -24.07 -9.40
C LYS A 229 5.47 -23.96 -8.58
N TYR A 230 4.53 -23.12 -9.03
CA TYR A 230 3.21 -22.97 -8.41
C TYR A 230 2.44 -24.28 -8.41
N ASN A 231 2.37 -24.97 -9.55
CA ASN A 231 1.61 -26.22 -9.66
C ASN A 231 2.12 -27.32 -8.72
N GLN A 232 3.41 -27.29 -8.36
CA GLN A 232 4.02 -28.21 -7.40
C GLN A 232 3.67 -27.86 -5.93
N ASN A 233 3.37 -26.58 -5.64
CA ASN A 233 3.24 -26.05 -4.28
C ASN A 233 1.91 -25.32 -4.01
N LYS A 234 0.88 -25.50 -4.85
CA LYS A 234 -0.36 -24.70 -4.82
C LYS A 234 -1.30 -25.00 -3.63
N GLU A 235 -1.18 -26.16 -2.99
CA GLU A 235 -2.10 -26.54 -1.91
C GLU A 235 -1.92 -25.62 -0.68
N GLY A 236 -2.95 -24.84 -0.34
CA GLY A 236 -2.89 -23.90 0.78
C GLY A 236 -2.21 -22.56 0.46
N ILE A 237 -1.74 -22.31 -0.77
CA ILE A 237 -1.08 -21.04 -1.13
C ILE A 237 -2.03 -19.84 -1.06
N SER A 238 -3.34 -20.04 -1.12
CA SER A 238 -4.33 -18.96 -0.97
C SER A 238 -4.95 -18.93 0.43
N GLU A 239 -4.46 -19.75 1.37
CA GLU A 239 -5.04 -19.92 2.70
C GLU A 239 -4.22 -19.24 3.80
N GLU A 240 -4.82 -19.09 4.98
CA GLU A 240 -4.15 -18.51 6.17
C GLU A 240 -2.91 -19.31 6.60
N SER A 241 -2.91 -20.61 6.31
CA SER A 241 -1.82 -21.54 6.62
C SER A 241 -0.67 -21.51 5.62
N ARG A 242 -0.60 -20.50 4.73
CA ARG A 242 0.46 -20.38 3.73
C ARG A 242 1.84 -20.47 4.38
N ASN A 243 2.67 -21.39 3.89
CA ASN A 243 4.02 -21.60 4.41
C ASN A 243 5.07 -20.64 3.80
N ILE A 244 6.31 -20.74 4.28
CA ILE A 244 7.42 -19.86 3.88
C ILE A 244 7.81 -20.05 2.41
N GLU A 245 7.80 -21.28 1.88
CA GLU A 245 8.12 -21.57 0.47
C GLU A 245 7.08 -20.99 -0.48
N GLN A 246 5.81 -21.10 -0.11
CA GLN A 246 4.67 -20.53 -0.83
C GLN A 246 4.68 -19.00 -0.79
N ALA A 247 5.04 -18.41 0.35
CA ALA A 247 5.24 -16.97 0.47
C ALA A 247 6.42 -16.51 -0.41
N ASN A 248 7.56 -17.23 -0.41
CA ASN A 248 8.69 -16.95 -1.28
C ASN A 248 8.28 -16.94 -2.75
N LEU A 249 7.52 -17.94 -3.20
CA LEU A 249 6.99 -18.00 -4.57
C LEU A 249 6.04 -16.83 -4.87
N SER A 250 5.22 -16.41 -3.91
CA SER A 250 4.34 -15.24 -4.07
C SER A 250 5.14 -13.95 -4.29
N TYR A 251 6.25 -13.76 -3.57
CA TYR A 251 7.15 -12.63 -3.80
C TYR A 251 7.84 -12.67 -5.16
N GLU A 252 8.21 -13.86 -5.66
CA GLU A 252 8.77 -14.05 -7.01
C GLU A 252 7.75 -13.67 -8.10
N PHE A 253 6.48 -14.11 -7.98
CA PHE A 253 5.42 -13.68 -8.89
C PHE A 253 5.17 -12.17 -8.84
N ALA A 254 5.15 -11.57 -7.64
CA ALA A 254 4.97 -10.13 -7.50
C ALA A 254 6.15 -9.34 -8.10
N ALA A 255 7.38 -9.83 -7.95
CA ALA A 255 8.56 -9.22 -8.56
C ALA A 255 8.43 -9.21 -10.09
N LEU A 256 8.05 -10.34 -10.69
CA LEU A 256 7.80 -10.43 -12.13
C LEU A 256 6.66 -9.49 -12.57
N GLY A 257 5.56 -9.45 -11.81
CA GLY A 257 4.42 -8.59 -12.12
C GLY A 257 4.80 -7.11 -12.11
N PHE A 258 5.53 -6.65 -11.09
CA PHE A 258 5.97 -5.25 -11.02
C PHE A 258 7.03 -4.89 -12.06
N LYS A 259 7.93 -5.82 -12.41
CA LYS A 259 8.86 -5.65 -13.54
C LYS A 259 8.10 -5.38 -14.84
N ILE A 260 7.10 -6.21 -15.17
CA ILE A 260 6.28 -6.04 -16.38
C ILE A 260 5.53 -4.69 -16.35
N LEU A 261 4.93 -4.34 -15.21
CA LEU A 261 4.21 -3.07 -15.05
C LEU A 261 5.12 -1.85 -15.23
N ARG A 262 6.34 -1.90 -14.70
CA ARG A 262 7.37 -0.86 -14.89
C ARG A 262 7.77 -0.76 -16.37
N GLU A 263 8.07 -1.87 -17.03
CA GLU A 263 8.45 -1.86 -18.45
C GLU A 263 7.34 -1.33 -19.36
N MET A 264 6.07 -1.61 -19.02
CA MET A 264 4.93 -1.10 -19.78
C MET A 264 4.63 0.37 -19.54
N ASN A 265 5.03 0.90 -18.37
CA ASN A 265 4.76 2.27 -17.95
C ASN A 265 6.05 2.92 -17.41
N PRO A 266 7.08 3.12 -18.26
CA PRO A 266 8.41 3.57 -17.82
C PRO A 266 8.37 4.95 -17.14
N GLU A 267 7.43 5.80 -17.54
CA GLU A 267 7.23 7.14 -16.95
C GLU A 267 6.49 7.12 -15.60
N ASN A 268 5.94 5.98 -15.18
CA ASN A 268 5.20 5.85 -13.93
C ASN A 268 6.10 5.27 -12.82
N GLY A 269 6.81 6.16 -12.13
CA GLY A 269 7.70 5.80 -11.02
C GLY A 269 7.04 5.07 -9.84
N VAL A 270 5.70 4.99 -9.76
CA VAL A 270 5.02 4.16 -8.74
C VAL A 270 5.43 2.70 -8.86
N PHE A 271 5.55 2.16 -10.09
CA PHE A 271 5.91 0.75 -10.28
C PHE A 271 7.39 0.47 -9.94
N VAL A 272 8.28 1.45 -10.18
CA VAL A 272 9.69 1.39 -9.73
C VAL A 272 9.76 1.23 -8.21
N ARG A 273 9.01 2.06 -7.47
CA ARG A 273 8.96 2.00 -6.01
C ARG A 273 8.34 0.68 -5.52
N LEU A 274 7.27 0.21 -6.17
CA LEU A 274 6.60 -1.05 -5.79
C LEU A 274 7.50 -2.26 -6.01
N GLU A 275 8.19 -2.35 -7.15
CA GLU A 275 9.14 -3.42 -7.43
C GLU A 275 10.28 -3.45 -6.41
N SER A 276 10.90 -2.29 -6.16
CA SER A 276 12.02 -2.15 -5.22
C SER A 276 11.59 -2.49 -3.79
N MET A 277 10.40 -2.04 -3.37
CA MET A 277 9.85 -2.36 -2.05
C MET A 277 9.45 -3.84 -1.92
N ASN A 278 8.93 -4.45 -2.99
CA ASN A 278 8.64 -5.88 -3.01
C ASN A 278 9.91 -6.71 -2.81
N LYS A 279 11.00 -6.36 -3.52
CA LYS A 279 12.30 -7.02 -3.35
C LYS A 279 12.87 -6.82 -1.95
N ALA A 280 12.75 -5.63 -1.38
CA ALA A 280 13.21 -5.40 0.00
C ALA A 280 12.38 -6.19 1.03
N ARG A 281 11.06 -6.33 0.82
CA ARG A 281 10.18 -7.19 1.65
C ARG A 281 10.53 -8.68 1.48
N HIS A 282 10.84 -9.10 0.26
CA HIS A 282 11.28 -10.46 -0.02
C HIS A 282 12.62 -10.74 0.68
N ALA A 283 13.56 -9.79 0.67
CA ALA A 283 14.78 -9.88 1.44
C ALA A 283 14.49 -10.06 2.94
N GLN A 284 13.55 -9.29 3.50
CA GLN A 284 13.12 -9.49 4.89
C GLN A 284 12.57 -10.90 5.13
N LEU A 285 11.73 -11.44 4.24
CA LEU A 285 11.25 -12.81 4.35
C LEU A 285 12.41 -13.82 4.39
N CYS A 286 13.40 -13.66 3.51
CA CYS A 286 14.58 -14.51 3.47
C CYS A 286 15.43 -14.39 4.74
N MET A 287 15.65 -13.17 5.23
CA MET A 287 16.45 -12.91 6.42
C MET A 287 15.77 -13.43 7.70
N THR A 288 14.44 -13.32 7.82
CA THR A 288 13.68 -13.89 8.96
C THR A 288 13.74 -15.42 8.99
N ASN A 289 13.89 -16.06 7.82
CA ASN A 289 13.79 -17.51 7.67
C ASN A 289 15.13 -18.18 7.30
N LEU A 290 16.25 -17.52 7.60
CA LEU A 290 17.59 -18.02 7.30
C LEU A 290 17.79 -19.48 7.74
N GLY A 291 18.30 -20.29 6.81
CA GLY A 291 18.65 -21.68 7.07
C GLY A 291 17.46 -22.64 7.20
N LYS A 292 16.21 -22.16 7.10
CA LYS A 292 15.02 -23.04 7.10
C LYS A 292 14.91 -23.90 5.84
N SER A 293 15.47 -23.44 4.71
CA SER A 293 15.60 -24.21 3.47
C SER A 293 16.80 -23.70 2.64
N ALA A 294 17.14 -24.40 1.56
CA ALA A 294 18.22 -24.00 0.65
C ALA A 294 17.97 -22.64 -0.04
N GLU A 295 16.71 -22.19 -0.12
CA GLU A 295 16.32 -20.91 -0.72
C GLU A 295 16.53 -19.73 0.24
N PHE A 296 16.56 -19.95 1.54
CA PHE A 296 16.64 -18.87 2.54
C PHE A 296 18.07 -18.65 3.01
N THR A 297 18.85 -17.99 2.16
CA THR A 297 20.24 -17.64 2.44
C THR A 297 20.41 -16.12 2.62
N ARG A 298 21.47 -15.74 3.35
CA ARG A 298 21.86 -14.33 3.47
C ARG A 298 22.22 -13.76 2.10
N GLU A 299 22.90 -14.54 1.27
CA GLU A 299 23.25 -14.16 -0.09
C GLU A 299 22.00 -13.80 -0.93
N LYS A 300 20.96 -14.65 -0.93
CA LYS A 300 19.70 -14.36 -1.63
C LYS A 300 19.08 -13.05 -1.13
N SER A 301 19.01 -12.89 0.20
CA SER A 301 18.50 -11.67 0.82
C SER A 301 19.29 -10.42 0.41
N GLU A 302 20.62 -10.50 0.38
CA GLU A 302 21.48 -9.39 0.00
C GLU A 302 21.40 -9.07 -1.49
N ASN A 303 21.28 -10.09 -2.35
CA ASN A 303 21.09 -9.89 -3.78
C ASN A 303 19.76 -9.21 -4.09
N LEU A 304 18.68 -9.58 -3.39
CA LEU A 304 17.39 -8.89 -3.49
C LEU A 304 17.48 -7.40 -3.12
N LEU A 305 18.25 -7.05 -2.07
CA LEU A 305 18.47 -5.65 -1.70
C LEU A 305 19.31 -4.89 -2.73
N LYS A 306 20.35 -5.53 -3.29
CA LYS A 306 21.17 -4.93 -4.36
C LYS A 306 20.32 -4.67 -5.62
N GLU A 307 19.46 -5.61 -6.00
CA GLU A 307 18.53 -5.44 -7.11
C GLU A 307 17.52 -4.32 -6.82
N ALA A 308 16.95 -4.25 -5.60
CA ALA A 308 16.07 -3.17 -5.20
C ALA A 308 16.74 -1.80 -5.30
N LYS A 309 18.00 -1.70 -4.85
CA LYS A 309 18.82 -0.49 -4.97
C LYS A 309 19.03 -0.11 -6.44
N LEU A 310 19.46 -1.07 -7.27
CA LEU A 310 19.76 -0.82 -8.68
C LEU A 310 18.52 -0.31 -9.43
N ILE A 311 17.38 -1.00 -9.30
CA ILE A 311 16.12 -0.58 -9.95
C ILE A 311 15.74 0.84 -9.53
N LEU A 312 15.83 1.13 -8.24
CA LEU A 312 15.40 2.42 -7.71
C LEU A 312 16.36 3.56 -8.08
N ASP A 313 17.67 3.32 -8.08
CA ASP A 313 18.71 4.29 -8.43
C ASP A 313 18.68 4.62 -9.92
N ASP A 314 18.59 3.60 -10.79
CA ASP A 314 18.58 3.76 -12.25
C ASP A 314 17.33 4.47 -12.77
N ASN A 315 16.21 4.38 -12.04
CA ASN A 315 14.93 4.95 -12.45
C ASN A 315 14.48 6.11 -11.53
N PHE A 316 15.38 6.64 -10.70
CA PHE A 316 15.02 7.60 -9.65
C PHE A 316 14.34 8.87 -10.19
N GLU A 317 14.74 9.32 -11.37
CA GLU A 317 14.18 10.53 -12.01
C GLU A 317 12.71 10.38 -12.42
N THR A 318 12.21 9.16 -12.56
CA THR A 318 10.79 8.88 -12.87
C THR A 318 9.88 8.99 -11.66
N LEU A 319 10.44 9.11 -10.45
CA LEU A 319 9.69 9.19 -9.21
C LEU A 319 9.13 10.59 -9.00
N ASN A 320 7.84 10.69 -8.71
CA ASN A 320 7.27 11.94 -8.19
C ASN A 320 7.82 12.26 -6.79
N GLU A 321 7.57 13.47 -6.31
CA GLU A 321 8.03 13.98 -5.01
C GLU A 321 7.90 12.98 -3.85
N ILE A 322 6.71 12.41 -3.66
CA ILE A 322 6.45 11.48 -2.54
C ILE A 322 7.22 10.17 -2.75
N GLN A 323 7.17 9.60 -3.96
CA GLN A 323 7.89 8.36 -4.24
C GLN A 323 9.41 8.56 -4.17
N GLY A 324 9.92 9.72 -4.57
CA GLY A 324 11.32 10.09 -4.50
C GLY A 324 11.82 10.21 -3.06
N LEU A 325 11.05 10.83 -2.17
CA LEU A 325 11.38 10.90 -0.74
C LEU A 325 11.42 9.51 -0.08
N MET A 326 10.40 8.69 -0.33
CA MET A 326 10.35 7.33 0.22
C MET A 326 11.43 6.41 -0.39
N GLY A 327 11.72 6.60 -1.68
CA GLY A 327 12.78 5.89 -2.38
C GLY A 327 14.16 6.26 -1.86
N ALA A 328 14.43 7.55 -1.65
CA ALA A 328 15.69 8.03 -1.08
C ALA A 328 15.93 7.46 0.32
N GLN A 329 14.88 7.36 1.16
CA GLN A 329 14.99 6.71 2.47
C GLN A 329 15.44 5.25 2.35
N LEU A 330 14.86 4.49 1.43
CA LEU A 330 15.24 3.08 1.20
C LEU A 330 16.67 2.96 0.68
N LEU A 331 17.06 3.80 -0.28
CA LEU A 331 18.41 3.85 -0.84
C LEU A 331 19.45 4.15 0.25
N VAL A 332 19.19 5.15 1.09
CA VAL A 332 20.05 5.46 2.26
C VAL A 332 20.19 4.24 3.18
N ALA A 333 19.09 3.57 3.51
CA ALA A 333 19.11 2.40 4.41
C ALA A 333 19.92 1.24 3.81
N ILE A 334 19.72 0.92 2.53
CA ILE A 334 20.47 -0.13 1.82
C ILE A 334 21.95 0.25 1.71
N SER A 335 22.25 1.52 1.43
CA SER A 335 23.62 2.02 1.35
C SER A 335 24.35 1.94 2.68
N VAL A 336 23.69 2.26 3.80
CA VAL A 336 24.27 2.07 5.14
C VAL A 336 24.54 0.60 5.42
N TYR A 337 23.59 -0.29 5.10
CA TYR A 337 23.76 -1.74 5.28
C TYR A 337 24.99 -2.29 4.54
N PHE A 338 25.22 -1.86 3.30
CA PHE A 338 26.34 -2.31 2.46
C PHE A 338 27.61 -1.46 2.55
N GLY A 339 27.60 -0.34 3.26
CA GLY A 339 28.74 0.59 3.31
C GLY A 339 28.99 1.37 2.00
N ASP A 340 27.95 1.58 1.18
CA ASP A 340 28.04 2.35 -0.08
C ASP A 340 27.94 3.85 0.19
N ILE A 341 29.11 4.48 0.38
CA ILE A 341 29.24 5.89 0.75
C ILE A 341 28.78 6.83 -0.37
N ASP A 342 29.00 6.46 -1.63
CA ASP A 342 28.68 7.31 -2.79
C ASP A 342 27.17 7.48 -2.94
N THR A 343 26.43 6.36 -2.91
CA THR A 343 24.98 6.37 -2.99
C THR A 343 24.36 7.02 -1.74
N LEU A 344 24.93 6.75 -0.56
CA LEU A 344 24.51 7.40 0.68
C LEU A 344 24.61 8.92 0.57
N GLY A 345 25.77 9.44 0.15
CA GLY A 345 26.00 10.87 -0.01
C GLY A 345 25.07 11.52 -1.04
N LYS A 346 24.86 10.86 -2.19
CA LYS A 346 23.93 11.29 -3.25
C LYS A 346 22.53 11.54 -2.70
N TYR A 347 21.96 10.55 -2.00
CA TYR A 347 20.57 10.61 -1.57
C TYR A 347 20.34 11.37 -0.26
N MET A 348 21.33 11.45 0.63
CA MET A 348 21.28 12.40 1.75
C MET A 348 21.23 13.85 1.23
N LYS A 349 22.08 14.20 0.26
CA LYS A 349 22.07 15.53 -0.36
C LYS A 349 20.75 15.83 -1.07
N PHE A 350 20.14 14.85 -1.73
CA PHE A 350 18.79 15.00 -2.30
C PHE A 350 17.75 15.39 -1.23
N ILE A 351 17.74 14.70 -0.09
CA ILE A 351 16.78 14.97 1.01
C ILE A 351 17.04 16.35 1.67
N ASP A 352 18.29 16.72 1.85
CA ASP A 352 18.66 18.02 2.41
C ASP A 352 18.21 19.16 1.48
N ASN A 353 18.45 19.01 0.17
CA ASN A 353 18.11 20.02 -0.84
C ASN A 353 16.64 20.02 -1.26
N PHE A 354 15.83 19.04 -0.83
CA PHE A 354 14.43 18.95 -1.22
C PHE A 354 13.63 20.22 -0.85
N ASP A 355 13.96 20.83 0.29
CA ASP A 355 13.30 22.03 0.84
C ASP A 355 13.87 23.33 0.26
N THR A 356 15.13 23.33 -0.17
CA THR A 356 15.79 24.54 -0.70
C THR A 356 15.32 24.92 -2.09
N SER A 357 14.85 23.97 -2.89
CA SER A 357 14.46 24.20 -4.29
C SER A 357 12.96 24.48 -4.46
N ASN A 358 12.10 23.77 -3.71
CA ASN A 358 10.65 23.77 -3.91
C ASN A 358 9.86 23.72 -2.58
N LYS A 359 10.38 24.35 -1.51
CA LYS A 359 9.83 24.33 -0.12
C LYS A 359 8.37 23.86 -0.07
N PRO A 360 8.11 22.60 0.34
CA PRO A 360 6.76 22.05 0.28
C PRO A 360 5.84 22.88 1.17
N GLU A 361 4.59 23.08 0.72
CA GLU A 361 3.60 23.86 1.46
C GLU A 361 3.47 23.35 2.89
N GLU A 362 3.46 24.26 3.87
CA GLU A 362 3.43 23.89 5.28
C GLU A 362 2.15 23.09 5.61
N GLY A 363 2.31 21.93 6.26
CA GLY A 363 1.20 21.01 6.54
C GLY A 363 0.78 20.10 5.38
N SER A 364 1.41 20.23 4.20
CA SER A 364 1.21 19.32 3.07
C SER A 364 1.61 17.88 3.39
N GLN A 365 1.09 16.92 2.61
CA GLN A 365 1.52 15.52 2.73
C GLN A 365 3.00 15.37 2.41
N THR A 366 3.50 16.08 1.40
CA THR A 366 4.93 16.12 1.06
C THR A 366 5.77 16.65 2.23
N ALA A 367 5.35 17.72 2.91
CA ALA A 367 6.06 18.24 4.08
C ALA A 367 6.08 17.27 5.27
N LYS A 368 4.96 16.57 5.51
CA LYS A 368 4.88 15.52 6.55
C LYS A 368 5.81 14.35 6.24
N ILE A 369 5.79 13.86 5.00
CA ILE A 369 6.65 12.75 4.54
C ILE A 369 8.11 13.18 4.58
N LEU A 370 8.45 14.40 4.13
CA LEU A 370 9.81 14.94 4.22
C LEU A 370 10.32 14.98 5.66
N THR A 371 9.49 15.45 6.60
CA THR A 371 9.85 15.50 8.02
C THR A 371 10.12 14.10 8.58
N GLN A 372 9.29 13.13 8.23
CA GLN A 372 9.46 11.73 8.63
C GLN A 372 10.73 11.11 8.02
N VAL A 373 10.94 11.30 6.71
CA VAL A 373 12.11 10.79 5.99
C VAL A 373 13.39 11.39 6.57
N ARG A 374 13.43 12.70 6.84
CA ARG A 374 14.58 13.36 7.48
C ARG A 374 14.88 12.78 8.85
N ALA A 375 13.86 12.60 9.69
CA ALA A 375 14.03 11.99 11.01
C ALA A 375 14.59 10.57 10.92
N LYS A 376 14.05 9.76 9.99
CA LYS A 376 14.47 8.37 9.83
C LYS A 376 15.86 8.24 9.21
N VAL A 377 16.19 9.04 8.20
CA VAL A 377 17.52 9.06 7.58
C VAL A 377 18.58 9.54 8.55
N LYS A 378 18.27 10.53 9.40
CA LYS A 378 19.16 10.95 10.48
C LYS A 378 19.43 9.81 11.47
N GLU A 379 18.38 9.09 11.90
CA GLU A 379 18.52 7.93 12.78
C GLU A 379 19.39 6.83 12.14
N ILE A 380 19.12 6.48 10.88
CA ILE A 380 19.88 5.48 10.11
C ILE A 380 21.37 5.87 10.03
N TYR A 381 21.66 7.13 9.71
CA TYR A 381 23.02 7.61 9.58
C TYR A 381 23.78 7.66 10.92
N GLN A 382 23.09 8.06 12.00
CA GLN A 382 23.66 8.06 13.35
C GLN A 382 24.01 6.64 13.82
N ASN A 383 23.19 5.66 13.43
CA ASN A 383 23.37 4.24 13.78
C ASN A 383 24.11 3.44 12.71
N ARG A 384 24.76 4.08 11.73
CA ARG A 384 25.37 3.38 10.57
C ARG A 384 26.39 2.31 10.96
N ASP A 385 27.12 2.52 12.05
CA ASP A 385 28.17 1.58 12.50
C ASP A 385 27.58 0.27 13.01
N ILE A 386 26.35 0.29 13.53
CA ILE A 386 25.62 -0.90 14.00
C ILE A 386 24.67 -1.47 12.95
N TYR A 387 24.26 -0.68 11.95
CA TYR A 387 23.37 -1.12 10.87
C TYR A 387 24.11 -1.77 9.69
N HIS A 388 25.44 -1.85 9.75
CA HIS A 388 26.26 -2.49 8.73
C HIS A 388 26.03 -4.01 8.69
N LYS A 389 26.10 -4.63 7.50
CA LYS A 389 25.83 -6.06 7.28
C LYS A 389 26.60 -7.02 8.18
N GLU A 390 27.85 -6.67 8.52
CA GLU A 390 28.75 -7.47 9.38
C GLU A 390 28.36 -7.41 10.87
N LYS A 391 27.47 -6.49 11.26
CA LYS A 391 27.01 -6.30 12.63
C LYS A 391 25.59 -6.83 12.86
N LEU A 392 24.84 -7.04 11.78
CA LEU A 392 23.44 -7.43 11.84
C LEU A 392 23.25 -8.92 11.56
N ASN A 393 22.75 -9.65 12.56
CA ASN A 393 22.31 -11.05 12.43
C ASN A 393 20.97 -11.16 11.70
N THR A 394 20.08 -10.20 11.94
CA THR A 394 18.80 -9.99 11.23
C THR A 394 18.72 -8.53 10.78
N PHE A 395 17.72 -8.15 9.99
CA PHE A 395 17.51 -6.73 9.66
C PHE A 395 16.89 -5.89 10.78
N LEU A 396 16.56 -6.50 11.92
CA LEU A 396 16.16 -5.76 13.11
C LEU A 396 17.42 -5.43 13.93
N PRO A 397 17.62 -4.16 14.30
CA PRO A 397 18.65 -3.82 15.27
C PRO A 397 18.28 -4.40 16.64
N GLU A 398 19.27 -5.00 17.31
CA GLU A 398 19.14 -5.58 18.66
C GLU A 398 18.91 -4.52 19.75
#